data_AF-A0A250JDR2-F1
#
_entry.id   AF-A0A250JDR2-F1
#
_cell.length_a   1.000
_cell.length_b   1.000
_cell.length_c   1.000
_cell.angle_alpha   90.00
_cell.angle_beta   90.00
_cell.angle_gamma   90.00
#
_symmetry.space_group_name_H-M   'P 1'
#
loop_
_entity.id
_entity.type
_entity.pdbx_description
1 polymer ?
#
loop_
_entity_poly.entity_id
_entity_poly.type
_entity_poly.pdbx_seq_one_letter_code
_entity_poly.pdbx_strand_id
1 'polypeptide(L)'
;MSFEEFEANAYQEPGTGVYIVDGDIPLESHAKLKEFYDQHFQNGALIVNRVNSVDDRWSTTQKRSLSYCVSTAFGSRHDSVVQAMASAANDWQASADVRLIYDRAQDGNCTSLNPNVVFDVNPVNLGQYSARAFFPSYPRPIRNILIDEVAFGSQGPWTLTGILRHEIGHVLGFRHEHTRVGIGGCYEDGNWRPLTTYDSASVMHYPSCMGINTGDLVLTQKDRDGARALYGIALHFSLHTGTPLGETDDRWAFAIADNGDLFSILKSGTGTHSTEVHILSAASNYQSFSMHTGTALGETGGNWAFAVAANRDLVGILKSGTGTHSTEVHILSAASNYQSFSMHTGTALGETGGNWAFAVAANRDLVGILKSGTGTHSTEVHILSAASNYQSFNLHTGTPLEQTDDSWEFAVAANRDLVGVHKRNTGTYSTEVHVLSAANNYQSFSMHTGTPIEETDQSWQFLVSRQRDLVGVKKNGTGTRSTEVHIVDLP
;
A
#
# COMPACT_ATOMS: atom_id res chain seq x y z
N MET A 1 5.32 -36.60 6.82
CA MET A 1 6.58 -37.32 6.95
C MET A 1 7.52 -36.48 7.79
N SER A 2 7.86 -36.93 8.99
CA SER A 2 8.95 -36.33 9.78
C SER A 2 10.31 -36.76 9.21
N PHE A 3 11.41 -36.23 9.76
CA PHE A 3 12.73 -36.67 9.34
C PHE A 3 12.98 -38.13 9.74
N GLU A 4 12.52 -38.54 10.91
CA GLU A 4 12.62 -39.90 11.43
C GLU A 4 11.79 -40.89 10.59
N GLU A 5 10.62 -40.47 10.11
CA GLU A 5 9.83 -41.25 9.15
C GLU A 5 10.49 -41.34 7.77
N PHE A 6 11.14 -40.27 7.30
CA PHE A 6 11.89 -40.27 6.04
C PHE A 6 13.14 -41.16 6.12
N GLU A 7 13.92 -41.02 7.19
CA GLU A 7 15.12 -41.82 7.46
C GLU A 7 14.78 -43.31 7.55
N ALA A 8 13.70 -43.68 8.25
CA ALA A 8 13.26 -45.06 8.37
C ALA A 8 12.81 -45.71 7.04
N ASN A 9 12.50 -44.91 6.02
CA ASN A 9 12.11 -45.38 4.69
C ASN A 9 13.23 -45.22 3.62
N ALA A 10 14.35 -44.56 3.95
CA ALA A 10 15.48 -44.42 3.04
C ALA A 10 16.29 -45.73 2.96
N TYR A 11 16.60 -46.18 1.74
CA TYR A 11 17.44 -47.37 1.56
C TYR A 11 18.90 -47.04 1.87
N GLN A 12 19.48 -47.66 2.91
CA GLN A 12 20.91 -47.54 3.21
C GLN A 12 21.70 -48.70 2.59
N GLU A 13 22.71 -48.38 1.78
CA GLU A 13 23.54 -49.36 1.10
C GLU A 13 24.43 -50.13 2.10
N PRO A 14 24.31 -51.48 2.17
CA PRO A 14 25.07 -52.28 3.12
C PRO A 14 26.58 -52.21 2.90
N GLY A 15 27.33 -51.90 3.96
CA GLY A 15 28.79 -51.91 3.98
C GLY A 15 29.46 -50.58 3.59
N THR A 16 28.74 -49.66 2.95
CA THR A 16 29.20 -48.29 2.66
C THR A 16 28.54 -47.26 3.58
N GLY A 17 27.29 -47.51 4.02
CA GLY A 17 26.53 -46.60 4.89
C GLY A 17 25.90 -45.40 4.15
N VAL A 18 26.03 -45.35 2.83
CA VAL A 18 25.44 -44.34 1.95
C VAL A 18 23.92 -44.55 1.89
N TYR A 19 23.15 -43.47 1.95
CA TYR A 19 21.70 -43.54 1.72
C TYR A 19 21.39 -43.29 0.25
N ILE A 20 20.51 -44.10 -0.34
CA ILE A 20 20.00 -43.91 -1.70
C ILE A 20 18.57 -43.38 -1.62
N VAL A 21 18.35 -42.20 -2.20
CA VAL A 21 17.03 -41.55 -2.30
C VAL A 21 16.64 -41.39 -3.77
N ASP A 22 15.34 -41.30 -4.04
CA ASP A 22 14.71 -41.23 -5.38
C ASP A 22 15.13 -42.33 -6.38
N GLY A 23 15.80 -43.38 -5.90
CA GLY A 23 16.19 -44.57 -6.67
C GLY A 23 17.62 -44.54 -7.22
N ASP A 24 18.24 -43.36 -7.37
CA ASP A 24 19.56 -43.20 -7.97
C ASP A 24 20.46 -42.09 -7.36
N ILE A 25 20.00 -41.36 -6.33
CA ILE A 25 20.77 -40.27 -5.70
C ILE A 25 21.51 -40.78 -4.45
N PRO A 26 22.86 -40.86 -4.44
CA PRO A 26 23.64 -41.27 -3.28
C PRO A 26 23.93 -40.11 -2.33
N LEU A 27 23.64 -40.29 -1.05
CA LEU A 27 23.88 -39.36 0.04
C LEU A 27 24.85 -39.99 1.05
N GLU A 28 26.09 -39.49 1.04
CA GLU A 28 27.26 -40.05 1.72
C GLU A 28 27.21 -40.06 3.26
N SER A 29 26.20 -39.46 3.89
CA SER A 29 26.07 -39.43 5.35
C SER A 29 24.66 -39.13 5.82
N HIS A 30 24.39 -39.42 7.10
CA HIS A 30 23.16 -39.01 7.79
C HIS A 30 22.93 -37.49 7.76
N ALA A 31 24.01 -36.71 7.89
CA ALA A 31 23.94 -35.25 7.75
C ALA A 31 23.53 -34.82 6.33
N LYS A 32 23.99 -35.53 5.30
CA LYS A 32 23.57 -35.31 3.90
C LYS A 32 22.15 -35.79 3.62
N LEU A 33 21.68 -36.86 4.30
CA LEU A 33 20.28 -37.26 4.28
C LEU A 33 19.38 -36.22 4.96
N LYS A 34 19.81 -35.65 6.09
CA LYS A 34 19.11 -34.55 6.77
C LYS A 34 19.11 -33.27 5.95
N GLU A 35 20.22 -32.94 5.31
CA GLU A 35 20.33 -31.81 4.39
C GLU A 35 19.44 -32.00 3.15
N PHE A 36 19.40 -33.19 2.56
CA PHE A 36 18.49 -33.52 1.46
C PHE A 36 17.03 -33.44 1.90
N TYR A 37 16.70 -33.99 3.08
CA TYR A 37 15.37 -33.85 3.68
C TYR A 37 15.00 -32.38 3.90
N ASP A 38 15.91 -31.57 4.44
CA ASP A 38 15.64 -30.15 4.66
C ASP A 38 15.54 -29.37 3.34
N GLN A 39 16.27 -29.77 2.30
CA GLN A 39 16.21 -29.13 0.98
C GLN A 39 14.96 -29.53 0.17
N HIS A 40 14.49 -30.77 0.27
CA HIS A 40 13.40 -31.30 -0.58
C HIS A 40 12.06 -31.44 0.18
N PHE A 41 12.10 -31.58 1.51
CA PHE A 41 10.93 -31.71 2.39
C PHE A 41 10.80 -30.55 3.41
N GLN A 42 11.81 -29.69 3.60
CA GLN A 42 11.69 -28.40 4.31
C GLN A 42 12.11 -27.15 3.51
N ASN A 43 11.83 -27.09 2.21
CA ASN A 43 11.74 -25.82 1.49
C ASN A 43 10.44 -25.77 0.67
N GLY A 44 9.87 -24.58 0.46
CA GLY A 44 8.55 -24.54 -0.15
C GLY A 44 7.88 -23.19 -0.19
N ALA A 45 6.55 -23.21 -0.31
CA ALA A 45 5.63 -22.08 -0.36
C ALA A 45 4.19 -22.41 -0.71
N LEU A 46 3.29 -21.43 -0.49
CA LEU A 46 2.26 -21.07 -1.48
C LEU A 46 2.88 -20.95 -2.88
N ILE A 47 2.61 -21.89 -3.77
CA ILE A 47 3.23 -21.89 -5.10
C ILE A 47 2.50 -20.98 -6.09
N VAL A 48 3.27 -20.33 -6.97
CA VAL A 48 2.73 -19.61 -8.14
C VAL A 48 2.83 -20.49 -9.37
N ASN A 49 1.76 -20.52 -10.19
CA ASN A 49 1.76 -21.17 -11.49
C ASN A 49 2.83 -20.55 -12.41
N ARG A 50 3.39 -21.33 -13.34
CA ARG A 50 4.35 -20.82 -14.31
C ARG A 50 3.99 -21.22 -15.73
N VAL A 51 4.10 -20.27 -16.65
CA VAL A 51 3.97 -20.50 -18.09
C VAL A 51 5.29 -20.12 -18.74
N ASN A 52 5.89 -21.03 -19.51
CA ASN A 52 7.20 -20.84 -20.15
C ASN A 52 8.29 -20.35 -19.17
N SER A 53 8.32 -20.90 -17.94
CA SER A 53 9.23 -20.51 -16.86
C SER A 53 9.11 -19.05 -16.39
N VAL A 54 7.99 -18.36 -16.67
CA VAL A 54 7.65 -17.05 -16.08
C VAL A 54 6.47 -17.23 -15.13
N ASP A 55 6.44 -16.47 -14.04
CA ASP A 55 5.31 -16.46 -13.10
C ASP A 55 4.03 -16.07 -13.83
N ASP A 56 2.98 -16.87 -13.66
CA ASP A 56 1.66 -16.59 -14.20
C ASP A 56 0.90 -15.66 -13.24
N ARG A 57 1.19 -14.37 -13.36
CA ARG A 57 0.73 -13.30 -12.46
C ARG A 57 0.19 -12.11 -13.24
N TRP A 58 -0.65 -11.31 -12.60
CA TRP A 58 -1.01 -10.00 -13.14
C TRP A 58 0.19 -9.04 -13.12
N SER A 59 0.23 -8.16 -14.13
CA SER A 59 1.21 -7.07 -14.17
C SER A 59 1.00 -6.06 -13.03
N THR A 60 1.98 -5.20 -12.79
CA THR A 60 1.87 -4.08 -11.83
C THR A 60 0.68 -3.16 -12.12
N THR A 61 0.28 -3.01 -13.40
CA THR A 61 -0.90 -2.22 -13.81
C THR A 61 -2.21 -3.01 -13.71
N GLN A 62 -2.21 -4.30 -14.03
CA GLN A 62 -3.43 -5.12 -14.05
C GLN A 62 -3.87 -5.58 -12.66
N LYS A 63 -2.94 -5.84 -11.74
CA LYS A 63 -3.22 -6.42 -10.41
C LYS A 63 -4.26 -5.65 -9.58
N ARG A 64 -4.43 -4.34 -9.85
CA ARG A 64 -5.41 -3.45 -9.19
C ARG A 64 -6.69 -3.16 -10.00
N SER A 65 -6.82 -3.74 -11.20
CA SER A 65 -7.95 -3.50 -12.11
C SER A 65 -8.63 -4.81 -12.53
N LEU A 66 -8.76 -5.76 -11.59
CA LEU A 66 -9.35 -7.08 -11.86
C LEU A 66 -10.88 -7.02 -11.78
N SER A 67 -11.51 -6.38 -12.77
CA SER A 67 -12.96 -6.21 -12.80
C SER A 67 -13.71 -7.52 -13.05
N TYR A 68 -14.82 -7.73 -12.34
CA TYR A 68 -15.66 -8.91 -12.47
C TYR A 68 -17.14 -8.58 -12.29
N CYS A 69 -17.98 -9.46 -12.81
CA CYS A 69 -19.43 -9.42 -12.65
C CYS A 69 -19.93 -10.71 -11.99
N VAL A 70 -21.17 -10.69 -11.48
CA VAL A 70 -21.84 -11.88 -10.94
C VAL A 70 -23.15 -12.07 -11.70
N SER A 71 -23.28 -13.19 -12.40
CA SER A 71 -24.37 -13.44 -13.33
C SER A 71 -25.74 -13.52 -12.65
N THR A 72 -26.72 -12.77 -13.16
CA THR A 72 -28.11 -12.85 -12.68
C THR A 72 -28.73 -14.24 -12.85
N ALA A 73 -28.09 -15.14 -13.59
CA ALA A 73 -28.48 -16.56 -13.71
C ALA A 73 -28.45 -17.32 -12.37
N PHE A 74 -27.76 -16.82 -11.33
CA PHE A 74 -27.84 -17.36 -9.97
C PHE A 74 -29.23 -17.18 -9.31
N GLY A 75 -30.13 -16.40 -9.92
CA GLY A 75 -31.49 -16.21 -9.44
C GLY A 75 -31.53 -15.68 -8.00
N SER A 76 -32.29 -16.34 -7.12
CA SER A 76 -32.40 -15.96 -5.70
C SER A 76 -31.11 -16.10 -4.90
N ARG A 77 -30.05 -16.71 -5.45
CA ARG A 77 -28.73 -16.80 -4.80
C ARG A 77 -27.75 -15.71 -5.23
N HIS A 78 -28.11 -14.83 -6.16
CA HIS A 78 -27.23 -13.79 -6.72
C HIS A 78 -26.57 -12.92 -5.63
N ASP A 79 -27.38 -12.33 -4.73
CA ASP A 79 -26.86 -11.52 -3.62
C ASP A 79 -25.91 -12.29 -2.69
N SER A 80 -26.17 -13.59 -2.45
CA SER A 80 -25.29 -14.43 -1.64
C SER A 80 -23.95 -14.71 -2.33
N VAL A 81 -23.93 -14.89 -3.65
CA VAL A 81 -22.69 -15.03 -4.43
C VAL A 81 -21.93 -13.71 -4.45
N VAL A 82 -22.60 -12.57 -4.63
CA VAL A 82 -21.99 -11.23 -4.56
C VAL A 82 -21.32 -11.00 -3.20
N GLN A 83 -22.01 -11.31 -2.10
CA GLN A 83 -21.47 -11.17 -0.74
C GLN A 83 -20.27 -12.10 -0.50
N ALA A 84 -20.36 -13.36 -0.93
CA ALA A 84 -19.27 -14.33 -0.77
C ALA A 84 -18.03 -13.95 -1.61
N MET A 85 -18.22 -13.53 -2.87
CA MET A 85 -17.15 -12.99 -3.72
C MET A 85 -16.51 -11.75 -3.10
N ALA A 86 -17.30 -10.80 -2.58
CA ALA A 86 -16.77 -9.60 -1.95
C ALA A 86 -15.95 -9.91 -0.69
N SER A 87 -16.43 -10.80 0.18
CA SER A 87 -15.69 -11.23 1.37
C SER A 87 -14.40 -11.97 1.01
N ALA A 88 -14.46 -12.91 0.07
CA ALA A 88 -13.31 -13.69 -0.38
C ALA A 88 -12.24 -12.82 -1.08
N ALA A 89 -12.68 -11.83 -1.88
CA ALA A 89 -11.79 -10.84 -2.47
C ALA A 89 -11.13 -9.96 -1.40
N ASN A 90 -11.90 -9.48 -0.42
CA ASN A 90 -11.38 -8.65 0.66
C ASN A 90 -10.26 -9.35 1.45
N ASP A 91 -10.36 -10.65 1.70
CA ASP A 91 -9.31 -11.40 2.41
C ASP A 91 -7.97 -11.37 1.66
N TRP A 92 -7.97 -11.49 0.33
CA TRP A 92 -6.75 -11.37 -0.49
C TRP A 92 -6.26 -9.92 -0.64
N GLN A 93 -7.17 -8.95 -0.83
CA GLN A 93 -6.85 -7.53 -0.95
C GLN A 93 -6.30 -6.93 0.35
N ALA A 94 -6.75 -7.43 1.52
CA ALA A 94 -6.18 -7.10 2.81
C ALA A 94 -4.83 -7.78 3.07
N SER A 95 -4.45 -8.75 2.23
CA SER A 95 -3.22 -9.50 2.40
C SER A 95 -2.11 -8.97 1.50
N ALA A 96 -2.43 -8.62 0.25
CA ALA A 96 -1.47 -8.18 -0.76
C ALA A 96 -2.01 -7.07 -1.66
N ASP A 97 -1.10 -6.40 -2.36
CA ASP A 97 -1.35 -5.29 -3.27
C ASP A 97 -2.05 -5.73 -4.58
N VAL A 98 -3.34 -6.07 -4.46
CA VAL A 98 -4.26 -6.47 -5.52
C VAL A 98 -5.63 -5.81 -5.31
N ARG A 99 -6.44 -5.65 -6.36
CA ARG A 99 -7.82 -5.14 -6.28
C ARG A 99 -8.71 -5.79 -7.33
N LEU A 100 -9.76 -6.46 -6.85
CA LEU A 100 -10.84 -7.07 -7.60
C LEU A 100 -12.06 -6.13 -7.53
N ILE A 101 -12.61 -5.77 -8.68
CA ILE A 101 -13.62 -4.71 -8.79
C ILE A 101 -14.94 -5.31 -9.26
N TYR A 102 -15.92 -5.42 -8.36
CA TYR A 102 -17.26 -5.87 -8.73
C TYR A 102 -18.00 -4.77 -9.51
N ASP A 103 -18.22 -4.98 -10.82
CA ASP A 103 -19.03 -4.12 -11.67
C ASP A 103 -20.44 -4.70 -11.85
N ARG A 104 -21.32 -4.34 -10.90
CA ARG A 104 -22.76 -4.69 -10.91
C ARG A 104 -23.48 -4.27 -12.20
N ALA A 105 -23.01 -3.25 -12.93
CA ALA A 105 -23.66 -2.82 -14.16
C ALA A 105 -23.56 -3.89 -15.27
N GLN A 106 -22.62 -4.83 -15.15
CA GLN A 106 -22.40 -5.92 -16.12
C GLN A 106 -23.14 -7.22 -15.77
N ASP A 107 -23.77 -7.33 -14.60
CA ASP A 107 -24.36 -8.58 -14.10
C ASP A 107 -25.40 -9.20 -15.06
N GLY A 108 -26.22 -8.36 -15.70
CA GLY A 108 -27.21 -8.77 -16.70
C GLY A 108 -26.62 -9.23 -18.04
N ASN A 109 -25.31 -9.05 -18.26
CA ASN A 109 -24.56 -9.57 -19.41
C ASN A 109 -23.25 -10.23 -18.92
N CYS A 110 -23.29 -10.90 -17.77
CA CYS A 110 -22.09 -11.49 -17.17
C CYS A 110 -21.73 -12.81 -17.86
N THR A 111 -20.91 -12.72 -18.91
CA THR A 111 -20.55 -13.87 -19.76
C THR A 111 -19.08 -13.85 -20.14
N SER A 112 -18.59 -14.99 -20.64
CA SER A 112 -17.24 -15.14 -21.19
C SER A 112 -16.93 -14.24 -22.40
N LEU A 113 -17.95 -13.62 -22.99
CA LEU A 113 -17.84 -12.70 -24.12
C LEU A 113 -17.89 -11.22 -23.71
N ASN A 114 -18.18 -10.88 -22.45
CA ASN A 114 -18.27 -9.49 -22.00
C ASN A 114 -16.85 -8.88 -21.86
N PRO A 115 -16.47 -7.87 -22.67
CA PRO A 115 -15.14 -7.28 -22.66
C PRO A 115 -14.94 -6.24 -21.55
N ASN A 116 -16.01 -5.77 -20.90
CA ASN A 116 -15.96 -4.74 -19.85
C ASN A 116 -15.39 -5.27 -18.52
N VAL A 117 -15.33 -6.59 -18.36
CA VAL A 117 -14.79 -7.28 -17.18
C VAL A 117 -13.63 -8.20 -17.54
N VAL A 118 -12.67 -8.30 -16.61
CA VAL A 118 -11.53 -9.22 -16.67
C VAL A 118 -12.00 -10.67 -16.59
N PHE A 119 -13.04 -10.97 -15.81
CA PHE A 119 -13.65 -12.30 -15.73
C PHE A 119 -15.12 -12.26 -15.33
N ASP A 120 -15.83 -13.36 -15.56
CA ASP A 120 -17.24 -13.54 -15.20
C ASP A 120 -17.42 -14.63 -14.13
N VAL A 121 -18.40 -14.44 -13.23
CA VAL A 121 -18.80 -15.44 -12.23
C VAL A 121 -20.19 -15.99 -12.60
N ASN A 122 -20.27 -17.29 -12.88
CA ASN A 122 -21.45 -17.92 -13.48
C ASN A 122 -21.85 -19.25 -12.81
N PRO A 123 -23.15 -19.57 -12.74
CA PRO A 123 -23.63 -20.87 -12.24
C PRO A 123 -23.39 -22.01 -13.25
N VAL A 124 -23.17 -23.21 -12.72
CA VAL A 124 -23.25 -24.48 -13.46
C VAL A 124 -23.96 -25.56 -12.64
N ASN A 125 -24.32 -26.66 -13.28
CA ASN A 125 -24.86 -27.84 -12.63
C ASN A 125 -24.35 -29.10 -13.36
N LEU A 126 -23.14 -29.51 -12.99
CA LEU A 126 -22.39 -30.63 -13.57
C LEU A 126 -22.03 -31.67 -12.49
N GLY A 127 -21.96 -31.26 -11.21
CA GLY A 127 -21.63 -32.13 -10.08
C GLY A 127 -20.21 -32.70 -10.14
N GLN A 128 -19.29 -32.07 -10.89
CA GLN A 128 -17.90 -32.52 -11.06
C GLN A 128 -16.90 -31.79 -10.16
N TYR A 129 -17.27 -30.61 -9.67
CA TYR A 129 -16.48 -29.73 -8.80
C TYR A 129 -17.43 -28.83 -8.01
N SER A 130 -16.99 -28.26 -6.89
CA SER A 130 -17.78 -27.25 -6.17
C SER A 130 -17.67 -25.88 -6.85
N ALA A 131 -16.44 -25.46 -7.16
CA ALA A 131 -16.18 -24.36 -8.07
C ALA A 131 -14.94 -24.67 -8.92
N ARG A 132 -14.66 -23.82 -9.90
CA ARG A 132 -13.37 -23.76 -10.58
C ARG A 132 -13.09 -22.34 -11.06
N ALA A 133 -11.82 -22.00 -11.20
CA ALA A 133 -11.34 -20.72 -11.72
C ALA A 133 -10.42 -20.89 -12.95
N PHE A 134 -9.46 -19.99 -13.09
CA PHE A 134 -8.52 -19.83 -14.20
C PHE A 134 -7.23 -19.17 -13.68
N PHE A 135 -6.11 -19.32 -14.39
CA PHE A 135 -4.87 -18.59 -14.11
C PHE A 135 -4.74 -17.31 -14.98
N PRO A 136 -3.98 -16.28 -14.57
CA PRO A 136 -3.93 -14.98 -15.26
C PRO A 136 -3.66 -15.03 -16.78
N SER A 137 -2.82 -15.97 -17.23
CA SER A 137 -2.49 -16.22 -18.64
C SER A 137 -3.65 -16.71 -19.51
N TYR A 138 -4.77 -17.13 -18.91
CA TYR A 138 -5.88 -17.74 -19.64
C TYR A 138 -6.55 -16.70 -20.58
N PRO A 139 -6.89 -17.08 -21.82
CA PRO A 139 -7.60 -16.20 -22.75
C PRO A 139 -9.01 -15.90 -22.20
N ARG A 140 -9.49 -14.65 -22.43
CA ARG A 140 -10.73 -14.12 -21.83
C ARG A 140 -11.95 -15.06 -21.90
N PRO A 141 -12.22 -15.82 -22.98
CA PRO A 141 -13.36 -16.74 -23.04
C PRO A 141 -13.38 -17.86 -22.00
N ILE A 142 -12.25 -18.17 -21.35
CA ILE A 142 -12.16 -19.15 -20.26
C ILE A 142 -11.71 -18.51 -18.93
N ARG A 143 -11.64 -17.18 -18.85
CA ARG A 143 -11.49 -16.45 -17.58
C ARG A 143 -12.84 -16.33 -16.91
N ASN A 144 -13.24 -17.39 -16.20
CA ASN A 144 -14.46 -17.45 -15.42
C ASN A 144 -14.27 -18.23 -14.13
N ILE A 145 -14.97 -17.79 -13.07
CA ILE A 145 -15.25 -18.63 -11.92
C ILE A 145 -16.61 -19.29 -12.16
N LEU A 146 -16.64 -20.62 -12.28
CA LEU A 146 -17.89 -21.36 -12.39
C LEU A 146 -18.21 -22.01 -11.04
N ILE A 147 -19.40 -21.72 -10.51
CA ILE A 147 -19.88 -22.22 -9.22
C ILE A 147 -20.96 -23.26 -9.50
N ASP A 148 -20.76 -24.49 -9.03
CA ASP A 148 -21.71 -25.58 -9.21
C ASP A 148 -22.82 -25.54 -8.14
N GLU A 149 -24.00 -26.08 -8.46
CA GLU A 149 -25.08 -26.30 -7.50
C GLU A 149 -24.61 -26.97 -6.20
N VAL A 150 -23.62 -27.87 -6.25
CA VAL A 150 -23.13 -28.55 -5.04
C VAL A 150 -22.46 -27.60 -4.04
N ALA A 151 -21.87 -26.47 -4.47
CA ALA A 151 -21.23 -25.49 -3.58
C ALA A 151 -22.21 -24.74 -2.66
N PHE A 152 -23.51 -24.79 -2.97
CA PHE A 152 -24.57 -24.23 -2.12
C PHE A 152 -25.16 -25.25 -1.13
N GLY A 153 -24.69 -26.50 -1.18
CA GLY A 153 -25.05 -27.56 -0.24
C GLY A 153 -24.16 -27.59 1.01
N SER A 154 -24.41 -28.56 1.89
CA SER A 154 -23.56 -28.80 3.07
C SER A 154 -22.27 -29.53 2.67
N GLN A 155 -21.21 -28.77 2.35
CA GLN A 155 -19.91 -29.27 1.88
C GLN A 155 -18.91 -29.62 3.02
N GLY A 156 -19.36 -29.65 4.27
CA GLY A 156 -18.49 -29.77 5.45
C GLY A 156 -18.34 -28.42 6.15
N PRO A 157 -17.16 -28.06 6.67
CA PRO A 157 -16.95 -26.77 7.35
C PRO A 157 -16.83 -25.58 6.37
N TRP A 158 -16.76 -25.82 5.06
CA TRP A 158 -16.55 -24.80 4.04
C TRP A 158 -17.87 -24.15 3.60
N THR A 159 -17.90 -22.84 3.67
CA THR A 159 -18.94 -21.98 3.11
C THR A 159 -18.62 -21.66 1.65
N LEU A 160 -19.58 -21.05 0.97
CA LEU A 160 -19.35 -20.48 -0.36
C LEU A 160 -18.20 -19.45 -0.36
N THR A 161 -18.02 -18.69 0.74
CA THR A 161 -16.91 -17.73 0.87
C THR A 161 -15.56 -18.44 0.94
N GLY A 162 -15.45 -19.54 1.69
CA GLY A 162 -14.23 -20.34 1.74
C GLY A 162 -13.84 -20.92 0.39
N ILE A 163 -14.80 -21.50 -0.33
CA ILE A 163 -14.61 -22.03 -1.68
C ILE A 163 -14.17 -20.90 -2.63
N LEU A 164 -14.87 -19.75 -2.63
CA LEU A 164 -14.51 -18.64 -3.50
C LEU A 164 -13.17 -17.98 -3.15
N ARG A 165 -12.73 -18.03 -1.89
CA ARG A 165 -11.39 -17.55 -1.49
C ARG A 165 -10.30 -18.41 -2.11
N HIS A 166 -10.51 -19.72 -2.16
CA HIS A 166 -9.63 -20.63 -2.88
C HIS A 166 -9.59 -20.32 -4.39
N GLU A 167 -10.76 -20.18 -5.02
CA GLU A 167 -10.86 -19.86 -6.46
C GLU A 167 -10.18 -18.52 -6.82
N ILE A 168 -10.33 -17.49 -5.98
CA ILE A 168 -9.64 -16.21 -6.18
C ILE A 168 -8.11 -16.38 -6.07
N GLY A 169 -7.62 -17.36 -5.30
CA GLY A 169 -6.20 -17.70 -5.26
C GLY A 169 -5.66 -18.10 -6.65
N HIS A 170 -6.40 -18.93 -7.40
CA HIS A 170 -6.08 -19.24 -8.79
C HIS A 170 -6.18 -18.02 -9.72
N VAL A 171 -7.21 -17.18 -9.55
CA VAL A 171 -7.33 -15.91 -10.29
C VAL A 171 -6.12 -15.00 -10.06
N LEU A 172 -5.47 -15.08 -8.90
CA LEU A 172 -4.23 -14.39 -8.56
C LEU A 172 -2.95 -15.17 -8.95
N GLY A 173 -3.06 -16.33 -9.59
CA GLY A 173 -1.91 -17.12 -10.08
C GLY A 173 -1.40 -18.18 -9.10
N PHE A 174 -2.00 -18.34 -7.92
CA PHE A 174 -1.56 -19.34 -6.96
C PHE A 174 -2.08 -20.73 -7.32
N ARG A 175 -1.20 -21.72 -7.23
CA ARG A 175 -1.44 -23.10 -7.60
C ARG A 175 -1.65 -23.98 -6.37
N HIS A 176 -2.24 -25.15 -6.56
CA HIS A 176 -2.58 -26.07 -5.48
C HIS A 176 -1.37 -26.53 -4.67
N GLU A 177 -1.39 -26.28 -3.36
CA GLU A 177 -0.27 -26.56 -2.47
C GLU A 177 0.09 -28.07 -2.39
N HIS A 178 -0.88 -28.93 -2.65
CA HIS A 178 -0.73 -30.39 -2.56
C HIS A 178 0.13 -30.99 -3.70
N THR A 179 0.23 -30.35 -4.88
CA THR A 179 1.04 -30.89 -6.00
C THR A 179 2.54 -30.95 -5.69
N ARG A 180 2.95 -30.34 -4.57
CA ARG A 180 4.32 -30.28 -4.09
C ARG A 180 4.78 -31.55 -3.39
N VAL A 181 3.85 -32.33 -2.85
CA VAL A 181 4.13 -33.60 -2.15
C VAL A 181 3.72 -34.83 -2.97
N GLY A 182 2.73 -34.70 -3.88
CA GLY A 182 2.39 -35.73 -4.87
C GLY A 182 1.83 -37.04 -4.32
N ILE A 183 1.56 -37.14 -3.02
CA ILE A 183 1.13 -38.37 -2.34
C ILE A 183 -0.29 -38.76 -2.79
N GLY A 184 -0.52 -40.05 -3.02
CA GLY A 184 -1.88 -40.60 -3.22
C GLY A 184 -2.58 -40.20 -4.51
N GLY A 185 -1.84 -39.72 -5.52
CA GLY A 185 -2.41 -39.21 -6.78
C GLY A 185 -2.70 -37.71 -6.77
N CYS A 186 -2.41 -37.01 -5.67
CA CYS A 186 -2.52 -35.55 -5.56
C CYS A 186 -1.28 -34.85 -6.15
N TYR A 187 -1.05 -35.06 -7.46
CA TYR A 187 -0.01 -34.42 -8.25
C TYR A 187 -0.62 -33.89 -9.55
N GLU A 188 -0.29 -32.66 -9.92
CA GLU A 188 -0.66 -32.03 -11.18
C GLU A 188 0.50 -32.08 -12.19
N ASP A 189 1.50 -31.21 -11.99
CA ASP A 189 2.71 -31.09 -12.78
C ASP A 189 3.79 -30.27 -12.05
N GLY A 190 4.92 -30.01 -12.70
CA GLY A 190 6.06 -29.24 -12.16
C GLY A 190 6.12 -27.76 -12.57
N ASN A 191 5.12 -27.22 -13.26
CA ASN A 191 5.11 -25.85 -13.79
C ASN A 191 4.68 -24.84 -12.72
N TRP A 192 5.51 -24.70 -11.69
CA TRP A 192 5.32 -23.78 -10.59
C TRP A 192 6.66 -23.34 -9.98
N ARG A 193 6.63 -22.38 -9.04
CA ARG A 193 7.76 -22.12 -8.13
C ARG A 193 7.27 -21.71 -6.74
N PRO A 194 8.12 -21.84 -5.71
CA PRO A 194 7.79 -21.38 -4.36
C PRO A 194 7.95 -19.86 -4.09
N LEU A 195 7.08 -19.35 -3.20
CA LEU A 195 7.07 -18.09 -2.41
C LEU A 195 7.40 -18.17 -0.85
N THR A 196 6.90 -19.09 0.02
CA THR A 196 6.81 -18.96 1.52
C THR A 196 6.86 -20.21 2.51
N THR A 197 7.53 -21.32 2.22
CA THR A 197 7.52 -22.66 2.91
C THR A 197 6.21 -23.49 2.82
N TYR A 198 6.27 -24.85 2.91
CA TYR A 198 5.08 -25.74 2.76
C TYR A 198 4.04 -25.55 3.86
N ASP A 199 2.77 -25.63 3.47
CA ASP A 199 1.64 -25.42 4.36
C ASP A 199 0.47 -26.35 4.02
N SER A 200 0.37 -27.48 4.74
CA SER A 200 -0.80 -28.35 4.63
C SER A 200 -2.11 -27.67 5.10
N ALA A 201 -2.04 -26.52 5.78
CA ALA A 201 -3.19 -25.69 6.13
C ALA A 201 -3.48 -24.57 5.12
N SER A 202 -2.68 -24.39 4.06
CA SER A 202 -2.89 -23.35 3.03
C SER A 202 -4.33 -23.37 2.51
N VAL A 203 -4.89 -22.20 2.21
CA VAL A 203 -6.14 -22.07 1.46
C VAL A 203 -6.09 -22.86 0.14
N MET A 204 -4.92 -22.95 -0.50
CA MET A 204 -4.71 -23.66 -1.77
C MET A 204 -4.50 -25.18 -1.59
N HIS A 205 -4.64 -25.73 -0.38
CA HIS A 205 -4.46 -27.15 -0.12
C HIS A 205 -5.79 -27.91 -0.10
N TYR A 206 -5.88 -29.00 -0.86
CA TYR A 206 -7.08 -29.85 -0.86
C TYR A 206 -7.12 -30.75 0.38
N PRO A 207 -8.23 -30.78 1.14
CA PRO A 207 -8.36 -31.65 2.31
C PRO A 207 -8.43 -33.14 1.96
N SER A 208 -8.97 -33.50 0.78
CA SER A 208 -8.88 -34.84 0.20
C SER A 208 -7.42 -35.29 -0.07
N CYS A 209 -6.49 -34.35 -0.18
CA CYS A 209 -5.06 -34.57 -0.40
C CYS A 209 -4.22 -34.45 0.88
N MET A 210 -4.80 -34.69 2.06
CA MET A 210 -4.19 -34.49 3.39
C MET A 210 -4.03 -33.02 3.81
N GLY A 211 -4.83 -32.11 3.25
CA GLY A 211 -4.95 -30.74 3.73
C GLY A 211 -5.62 -30.68 5.11
N ILE A 212 -5.06 -29.89 6.02
CA ILE A 212 -5.49 -29.75 7.41
C ILE A 212 -6.16 -28.39 7.71
N ASN A 213 -6.59 -27.64 6.69
CA ASN A 213 -7.39 -26.43 6.89
C ASN A 213 -8.80 -26.84 7.39
N THR A 214 -8.94 -26.92 8.71
CA THR A 214 -10.16 -27.37 9.42
C THR A 214 -11.19 -26.27 9.62
N GLY A 215 -10.91 -25.05 9.16
CA GLY A 215 -11.84 -23.93 9.15
C GLY A 215 -12.56 -23.76 7.82
N ASP A 216 -13.03 -22.55 7.54
CA ASP A 216 -13.68 -22.16 6.30
C ASP A 216 -12.67 -21.74 5.21
N LEU A 217 -11.69 -22.61 4.91
CA LEU A 217 -10.60 -22.34 3.94
C LEU A 217 -9.95 -20.95 4.14
N VAL A 218 -9.64 -20.59 5.38
CA VAL A 218 -9.10 -19.26 5.72
C VAL A 218 -7.64 -19.13 5.28
N LEU A 219 -7.21 -17.92 4.86
CA LEU A 219 -5.81 -17.67 4.53
C LEU A 219 -4.93 -17.92 5.77
N THR A 220 -3.90 -18.74 5.63
CA THR A 220 -2.83 -18.85 6.62
C THR A 220 -1.91 -17.65 6.54
N GLN A 221 -0.95 -17.55 7.48
CA GLN A 221 0.06 -16.50 7.38
C GLN A 221 0.98 -16.70 6.17
N LYS A 222 1.26 -17.94 5.77
CA LYS A 222 2.11 -18.27 4.61
C LYS A 222 1.42 -17.95 3.28
N ASP A 223 0.08 -18.07 3.23
CA ASP A 223 -0.72 -17.62 2.09
C ASP A 223 -0.58 -16.10 1.90
N ARG A 224 -0.73 -15.34 3.00
CA ARG A 224 -0.60 -13.88 2.99
C ARG A 224 0.78 -13.42 2.58
N ASP A 225 1.82 -14.00 3.18
CA ASP A 225 3.20 -13.63 2.90
C ASP A 225 3.62 -14.03 1.47
N GLY A 226 3.05 -15.10 0.91
CA GLY A 226 3.27 -15.49 -0.48
C GLY A 226 2.64 -14.48 -1.43
N ALA A 227 1.39 -14.09 -1.17
CA ALA A 227 0.74 -13.05 -1.96
C ALA A 227 1.46 -11.70 -1.87
N ARG A 228 2.01 -11.33 -0.70
CA ARG A 228 2.85 -10.13 -0.54
C ARG A 228 4.14 -10.21 -1.35
N ALA A 229 4.83 -11.35 -1.32
CA ALA A 229 6.04 -11.57 -2.10
C ALA A 229 5.78 -11.52 -3.61
N LEU A 230 4.60 -11.96 -4.07
CA LEU A 230 4.22 -11.88 -5.48
C LEU A 230 3.76 -10.47 -5.88
N TYR A 231 2.82 -9.86 -5.15
CA TYR A 231 2.11 -8.66 -5.60
C TYR A 231 2.52 -7.35 -4.91
N GLY A 232 3.14 -7.41 -3.73
CA GLY A 232 3.41 -6.25 -2.87
C GLY A 232 2.52 -6.23 -1.62
N ILE A 233 2.84 -5.34 -0.66
CA ILE A 233 2.13 -5.23 0.61
C ILE A 233 0.85 -4.41 0.44
N ALA A 234 -0.27 -4.92 0.96
CA ALA A 234 -1.45 -4.10 1.21
C ALA A 234 -1.15 -3.13 2.36
N LEU A 235 -1.21 -1.82 2.08
CA LEU A 235 -1.13 -0.81 3.12
C LEU A 235 -2.36 -0.89 4.05
N HIS A 236 -2.23 -0.48 5.31
CA HIS A 236 -3.33 -0.49 6.28
C HIS A 236 -3.35 0.79 7.10
N PHE A 237 -4.52 1.14 7.64
CA PHE A 237 -4.60 2.19 8.66
C PHE A 237 -4.06 1.67 9.99
N SER A 238 -3.06 2.35 10.55
CA SER A 238 -2.62 2.16 11.94
C SER A 238 -3.36 3.06 12.91
N LEU A 239 -3.90 4.20 12.43
CA LEU A 239 -4.80 5.07 13.18
C LEU A 239 -5.86 5.68 12.26
N HIS A 240 -7.09 5.79 12.78
CA HIS A 240 -8.15 6.63 12.25
C HIS A 240 -8.90 7.23 13.45
N THR A 241 -8.94 8.56 13.57
CA THR A 241 -9.56 9.20 14.73
C THR A 241 -10.00 10.64 14.47
N GLY A 242 -11.08 11.07 15.12
CA GLY A 242 -11.43 12.48 15.26
C GLY A 242 -10.52 13.19 16.26
N THR A 243 -10.59 14.51 16.35
CA THR A 243 -9.73 15.31 17.23
C THR A 243 -10.55 16.36 18.00
N PRO A 244 -10.01 16.96 19.08
CA PRO A 244 -10.62 18.12 19.73
C PRO A 244 -10.69 19.38 18.86
N LEU A 245 -10.00 19.40 17.71
CA LEU A 245 -10.12 20.47 16.72
C LEU A 245 -11.37 20.24 15.88
N GLY A 246 -12.26 21.23 15.82
CA GLY A 246 -13.47 21.18 14.98
C GLY A 246 -13.15 21.00 13.49
N GLU A 247 -14.19 20.91 12.65
CA GLU A 247 -13.95 20.94 11.21
C GLU A 247 -13.25 22.24 10.79
N THR A 248 -12.28 22.11 9.88
CA THR A 248 -11.39 23.18 9.42
C THR A 248 -11.62 23.50 7.94
N ASP A 249 -11.12 24.66 7.52
CA ASP A 249 -11.24 25.20 6.16
C ASP A 249 -9.88 25.69 5.66
N ASP A 250 -9.84 26.39 4.53
CA ASP A 250 -8.58 26.83 3.89
C ASP A 250 -7.87 27.98 4.62
N ARG A 251 -8.41 28.49 5.73
CA ARG A 251 -7.66 29.32 6.70
C ARG A 251 -6.71 28.50 7.57
N TRP A 252 -6.84 27.18 7.58
CA TRP A 252 -5.92 26.29 8.26
C TRP A 252 -4.82 25.78 7.32
N ALA A 253 -3.69 25.41 7.91
CA ALA A 253 -2.63 24.62 7.30
C ALA A 253 -2.13 23.63 8.36
N PHE A 254 -1.68 22.45 7.93
CA PHE A 254 -1.19 21.42 8.83
C PHE A 254 0.29 21.12 8.57
N ALA A 255 1.02 20.77 9.62
CA ALA A 255 2.39 20.28 9.56
C ALA A 255 2.61 19.24 10.66
N ILE A 256 3.53 18.30 10.44
CA ILE A 256 3.83 17.22 11.39
C ILE A 256 5.22 17.44 11.99
N ALA A 257 5.37 17.25 13.30
CA ALA A 257 6.66 17.35 13.98
C ALA A 257 7.39 16.00 14.02
N ASP A 258 8.70 16.03 14.28
CA ASP A 258 9.57 14.86 14.41
C ASP A 258 9.11 13.80 15.44
N ASN A 259 8.26 14.19 16.40
CA ASN A 259 7.66 13.30 17.41
C ASN A 259 6.21 12.88 17.09
N GLY A 260 5.73 13.19 15.88
CA GLY A 260 4.37 12.91 15.42
C GLY A 260 3.33 13.99 15.76
N ASP A 261 3.62 14.97 16.61
CA ASP A 261 2.59 15.97 16.98
C ASP A 261 2.11 16.76 15.74
N LEU A 262 0.79 16.91 15.62
CA LEU A 262 0.15 17.62 14.53
C LEU A 262 0.02 19.11 14.88
N PHE A 263 0.75 19.96 14.15
CA PHE A 263 0.63 21.41 14.22
C PHE A 263 -0.49 21.85 13.30
N SER A 264 -1.59 22.31 13.88
CA SER A 264 -2.72 22.91 13.18
C SER A 264 -2.56 24.43 13.24
N ILE A 265 -2.28 25.05 12.10
CA ILE A 265 -1.88 26.45 11.98
C ILE A 265 -3.05 27.24 11.43
N LEU A 266 -3.64 28.11 12.25
CA LEU A 266 -4.72 29.01 11.82
C LEU A 266 -4.09 30.32 11.32
N LYS A 267 -4.25 30.57 10.02
CA LYS A 267 -3.59 31.67 9.31
C LYS A 267 -4.28 33.01 9.53
N SER A 268 -5.61 33.06 9.51
CA SER A 268 -6.39 34.31 9.56
C SER A 268 -7.79 34.15 10.13
N GLY A 269 -8.37 35.26 10.60
CA GLY A 269 -9.59 35.27 11.41
C GLY A 269 -9.33 34.68 12.80
N THR A 270 -8.20 35.05 13.40
CA THR A 270 -7.67 34.47 14.64
C THR A 270 -8.12 35.27 15.86
N GLY A 271 -8.07 34.65 17.04
CA GLY A 271 -8.39 35.32 18.31
C GLY A 271 -7.26 36.24 18.79
N THR A 272 -6.02 36.02 18.34
CA THR A 272 -4.85 36.83 18.71
C THR A 272 -4.50 37.94 17.72
N HIS A 273 -5.20 38.04 16.57
CA HIS A 273 -4.83 38.89 15.43
C HIS A 273 -3.41 38.61 14.87
N SER A 274 -2.92 37.40 15.12
CA SER A 274 -1.67 36.86 14.61
C SER A 274 -1.89 35.42 14.14
N THR A 275 -1.00 34.85 13.34
CA THR A 275 -1.07 33.42 12.99
C THR A 275 -0.98 32.60 14.28
N GLU A 276 -1.92 31.67 14.50
CA GLU A 276 -1.99 30.83 15.70
C GLU A 276 -1.52 29.41 15.40
N VAL A 277 -0.87 28.77 16.38
CA VAL A 277 -0.57 27.33 16.37
C VAL A 277 -1.41 26.61 17.43
N HIS A 278 -2.03 25.50 17.02
CA HIS A 278 -2.80 24.59 17.85
C HIS A 278 -2.23 23.19 17.67
N ILE A 279 -1.50 22.69 18.68
CA ILE A 279 -0.69 21.47 18.57
C ILE A 279 -1.45 20.31 19.23
N LEU A 280 -1.75 19.27 18.45
CA LEU A 280 -2.38 18.03 18.91
C LEU A 280 -1.33 16.96 19.18
N SER A 281 -1.42 16.30 20.34
CA SER A 281 -0.40 15.35 20.80
C SER A 281 -0.54 13.98 20.16
N ALA A 282 0.48 13.50 19.44
CA ALA A 282 0.49 12.14 18.90
C ALA A 282 0.45 11.06 19.99
N ALA A 283 1.12 11.30 21.12
CA ALA A 283 1.09 10.40 22.28
C ALA A 283 -0.30 10.28 22.94
N SER A 284 -1.23 11.19 22.61
CA SER A 284 -2.64 11.11 23.01
C SER A 284 -3.55 10.48 21.95
N ASN A 285 -3.00 9.95 20.84
CA ASN A 285 -3.72 9.67 19.60
C ASN A 285 -4.53 10.90 19.12
N TYR A 286 -3.90 12.08 19.16
CA TYR A 286 -4.48 13.38 18.80
C TYR A 286 -5.77 13.76 19.57
N GLN A 287 -6.01 13.15 20.74
CA GLN A 287 -7.16 13.43 21.62
C GLN A 287 -6.95 14.61 22.58
N SER A 288 -5.76 15.21 22.64
CA SER A 288 -5.50 16.41 23.44
C SER A 288 -4.60 17.42 22.74
N PHE A 289 -4.87 18.71 23.02
CA PHE A 289 -3.93 19.78 22.69
C PHE A 289 -2.77 19.77 23.69
N SER A 290 -1.53 19.77 23.19
CA SER A 290 -0.32 20.00 23.98
C SER A 290 0.01 21.49 24.13
N MET A 291 -0.45 22.32 23.19
CA MET A 291 -0.27 23.78 23.21
C MET A 291 -1.29 24.45 22.28
N HIS A 292 -1.71 25.66 22.63
CA HIS A 292 -2.29 26.62 21.70
C HIS A 292 -1.77 28.03 21.99
N THR A 293 -1.38 28.79 20.96
CA THR A 293 -0.92 30.19 21.12
C THR A 293 -0.95 30.95 19.80
N GLY A 294 -1.24 32.25 19.87
CA GLY A 294 -0.83 33.20 18.83
C GLY A 294 0.69 33.27 18.73
N THR A 295 1.21 33.55 17.54
CA THR A 295 2.65 33.69 17.29
C THR A 295 3.05 35.15 17.05
N ALA A 296 4.34 35.43 16.93
CA ALA A 296 4.87 36.73 16.52
C ALA A 296 4.67 37.06 15.03
N LEU A 297 4.21 36.10 14.22
CA LEU A 297 3.84 36.31 12.83
C LEU A 297 2.40 36.80 12.77
N GLY A 298 2.14 37.92 12.08
CA GLY A 298 0.79 38.45 11.87
C GLY A 298 -0.14 37.46 11.16
N GLU A 299 -1.40 37.82 10.94
CA GLU A 299 -2.29 36.99 10.11
C GLU A 299 -1.71 36.78 8.69
N THR A 300 -1.87 35.56 8.17
CA THR A 300 -1.30 35.08 6.91
C THR A 300 -2.40 34.61 5.92
N GLY A 301 -2.00 34.36 4.68
CA GLY A 301 -2.90 34.04 3.56
C GLY A 301 -2.42 32.88 2.68
N GLY A 302 -3.05 32.68 1.51
CA GLY A 302 -2.73 31.59 0.57
C GLY A 302 -1.35 31.70 -0.12
N ASN A 303 -0.67 32.84 0.02
CA ASN A 303 0.72 33.04 -0.37
C ASN A 303 1.72 32.49 0.67
N TRP A 304 1.26 31.95 1.80
CA TRP A 304 2.11 31.28 2.78
C TRP A 304 2.02 29.75 2.69
N ALA A 305 3.15 29.09 2.88
CA ALA A 305 3.25 27.67 3.22
C ALA A 305 3.90 27.54 4.61
N PHE A 306 3.72 26.39 5.27
CA PHE A 306 4.24 26.16 6.61
C PHE A 306 4.85 24.76 6.75
N ALA A 307 5.92 24.67 7.54
CA ALA A 307 6.55 23.43 7.96
C ALA A 307 7.02 23.54 9.43
N VAL A 308 7.39 22.42 10.04
CA VAL A 308 7.94 22.37 11.39
C VAL A 308 9.35 21.78 11.32
N ALA A 309 10.33 22.48 11.87
CA ALA A 309 11.71 21.99 11.92
C ALA A 309 11.88 20.91 13.01
N ALA A 310 12.97 20.14 12.95
CA ALA A 310 13.25 19.06 13.92
C ALA A 310 13.33 19.54 15.40
N ASN A 311 13.66 20.82 15.65
CA ASN A 311 13.61 21.43 16.98
C ASN A 311 12.25 22.06 17.34
N ARG A 312 11.21 21.75 16.57
CA ARG A 312 9.84 22.25 16.66
C ARG A 312 9.62 23.72 16.30
N ASP A 313 10.64 24.45 15.84
CA ASP A 313 10.45 25.82 15.33
C ASP A 313 9.45 25.81 14.16
N LEU A 314 8.51 26.77 14.15
CA LEU A 314 7.57 26.95 13.04
C LEU A 314 8.29 27.69 11.91
N VAL A 315 8.29 27.10 10.72
CA VAL A 315 8.87 27.71 9.52
C VAL A 315 7.73 28.15 8.60
N GLY A 316 7.48 29.46 8.55
CA GLY A 316 6.63 30.08 7.54
C GLY A 316 7.43 30.40 6.28
N ILE A 317 6.90 30.03 5.12
CA ILE A 317 7.48 30.33 3.80
C ILE A 317 6.53 31.27 3.07
N LEU A 318 6.95 32.52 2.88
CA LEU A 318 6.20 33.53 2.15
C LEU A 318 6.61 33.48 0.67
N LYS A 319 5.68 33.07 -0.18
CA LYS A 319 5.93 32.79 -1.61
C LYS A 319 5.98 34.05 -2.46
N SER A 320 5.06 34.99 -2.24
CA SER A 320 4.88 36.18 -3.08
C SER A 320 4.26 37.36 -2.33
N GLY A 321 4.52 38.58 -2.82
CA GLY A 321 4.25 39.82 -2.10
C GLY A 321 5.33 40.09 -1.05
N THR A 322 6.58 39.74 -1.35
CA THR A 322 7.69 39.73 -0.37
C THR A 322 8.44 41.06 -0.34
N GLY A 323 9.10 41.34 0.78
CA GLY A 323 9.95 42.52 0.94
C GLY A 323 11.30 42.39 0.24
N THR A 324 11.76 41.17 -0.03
CA THR A 324 13.04 40.89 -0.72
C THR A 324 12.91 40.67 -2.22
N HIS A 325 11.69 40.65 -2.78
CA HIS A 325 11.42 40.20 -4.16
C HIS A 325 11.91 38.77 -4.47
N SER A 326 12.06 37.97 -3.42
CA SER A 326 12.39 36.55 -3.46
C SER A 326 11.48 35.79 -2.50
N THR A 327 11.35 34.47 -2.62
CA THR A 327 10.64 33.67 -1.60
C THR A 327 11.34 33.88 -0.26
N GLU A 328 10.60 34.19 0.81
CA GLU A 328 11.15 34.46 2.14
C GLU A 328 10.88 33.30 3.12
N VAL A 329 11.84 33.05 4.00
CA VAL A 329 11.71 32.10 5.12
C VAL A 329 11.67 32.88 6.43
N HIS A 330 10.67 32.58 7.26
CA HIS A 330 10.40 33.18 8.57
C HIS A 330 10.33 32.06 9.62
N ILE A 331 11.27 32.02 10.57
CA ILE A 331 11.40 30.94 11.56
C ILE A 331 11.04 31.47 12.95
N LEU A 332 9.99 30.93 13.57
CA LEU A 332 9.52 31.31 14.90
C LEU A 332 9.95 30.27 15.94
N SER A 333 10.59 30.75 17.02
CA SER A 333 11.28 29.87 17.97
C SER A 333 10.30 29.13 18.88
N ALA A 334 10.30 27.80 18.87
CA ALA A 334 9.52 27.00 19.81
C ALA A 334 9.92 27.24 21.27
N ALA A 335 11.21 27.50 21.52
CA ALA A 335 11.73 27.85 22.85
C ALA A 335 11.19 29.19 23.38
N SER A 336 10.71 30.06 22.49
CA SER A 336 10.02 31.31 22.83
C SER A 336 8.50 31.18 22.94
N ASN A 337 7.94 29.97 22.82
CA ASN A 337 6.51 29.74 22.53
C ASN A 337 6.04 30.53 21.28
N TYR A 338 6.88 30.55 20.25
CA TYR A 338 6.68 31.25 18.96
C TYR A 338 6.48 32.77 19.08
N GLN A 339 6.92 33.39 20.19
CA GLN A 339 6.86 34.84 20.42
C GLN A 339 8.07 35.60 19.87
N SER A 340 9.07 34.93 19.31
CA SER A 340 10.21 35.57 18.65
C SER A 340 10.62 34.85 17.37
N PHE A 341 11.16 35.61 16.42
CA PHE A 341 11.80 35.08 15.23
C PHE A 341 13.24 34.62 15.56
N SER A 342 13.54 33.35 15.31
CA SER A 342 14.92 32.82 15.26
C SER A 342 15.68 33.37 14.05
N MET A 343 14.96 33.58 12.93
CA MET A 343 15.49 34.05 11.66
C MET A 343 14.34 34.57 10.79
N HIS A 344 14.62 35.58 9.96
CA HIS A 344 13.84 35.86 8.77
C HIS A 344 14.77 36.32 7.64
N THR A 345 14.58 35.83 6.42
CA THR A 345 15.42 36.18 5.26
C THR A 345 14.71 35.90 3.94
N GLY A 346 14.98 36.72 2.93
CA GLY A 346 14.79 36.32 1.54
C GLY A 346 15.73 35.18 1.17
N THR A 347 15.33 34.34 0.22
CA THR A 347 16.15 33.22 -0.29
C THR A 347 16.72 33.53 -1.68
N ALA A 348 17.57 32.66 -2.21
CA ALA A 348 18.03 32.69 -3.59
C ALA A 348 16.98 32.24 -4.63
N LEU A 349 15.82 31.76 -4.18
CA LEU A 349 14.68 31.46 -5.05
C LEU A 349 13.81 32.71 -5.18
N GLY A 350 13.47 33.11 -6.40
CA GLY A 350 12.58 34.25 -6.66
C GLY A 350 11.19 34.09 -6.04
N GLU A 351 10.30 35.08 -6.20
CA GLU A 351 8.90 34.91 -5.79
C GLU A 351 8.25 33.70 -6.51
N THR A 352 7.42 32.97 -5.78
CA THR A 352 6.81 31.71 -6.21
C THR A 352 5.28 31.74 -6.18
N GLY A 353 4.65 30.82 -6.92
CA GLY A 353 3.20 30.78 -7.15
C GLY A 353 2.48 29.56 -6.55
N GLY A 354 1.28 29.27 -7.04
CA GLY A 354 0.52 28.06 -6.69
C GLY A 354 1.12 26.76 -7.27
N ASN A 355 1.94 26.87 -8.31
CA ASN A 355 2.71 25.77 -8.90
C ASN A 355 3.92 25.34 -8.05
N TRP A 356 4.12 25.92 -6.86
CA TRP A 356 5.18 25.54 -5.93
C TRP A 356 4.61 24.93 -4.64
N ALA A 357 5.14 23.78 -4.25
CA ALA A 357 5.03 23.22 -2.90
C ALA A 357 6.36 23.37 -2.16
N PHE A 358 6.32 23.35 -0.82
CA PHE A 358 7.50 23.54 0.02
C PHE A 358 7.51 22.58 1.21
N ALA A 359 8.69 22.08 1.53
CA ALA A 359 8.97 21.29 2.73
C ALA A 359 10.32 21.71 3.33
N VAL A 360 10.57 21.32 4.59
CA VAL A 360 11.84 21.56 5.28
C VAL A 360 12.46 20.21 5.62
N ALA A 361 13.68 19.96 5.15
CA ALA A 361 14.40 18.72 5.43
C ALA A 361 14.93 18.70 6.88
N ALA A 362 15.32 17.52 7.39
CA ALA A 362 15.83 17.37 8.76
C ALA A 362 17.08 18.22 9.08
N ASN A 363 17.88 18.58 8.07
CA ASN A 363 19.01 19.50 8.18
C ASN A 363 18.63 20.99 8.04
N ARG A 364 17.32 21.29 8.06
CA ARG A 364 16.66 22.59 7.82
C ARG A 364 16.73 23.17 6.42
N ASP A 365 17.33 22.47 5.44
CA ASP A 365 17.31 22.91 4.04
C ASP A 365 15.86 23.10 3.57
N LEU A 366 15.61 24.19 2.85
CA LEU A 366 14.31 24.43 2.22
C LEU A 366 14.25 23.62 0.92
N VAL A 367 13.25 22.75 0.81
CA VAL A 367 12.98 21.98 -0.40
C VAL A 367 11.76 22.61 -1.09
N GLY A 368 11.98 23.27 -2.21
CA GLY A 368 10.95 23.73 -3.13
C GLY A 368 10.69 22.68 -4.20
N ILE A 369 9.41 22.38 -4.45
CA ILE A 369 8.97 21.47 -5.49
C ILE A 369 8.19 22.29 -6.52
N LEU A 370 8.74 22.42 -7.72
CA LEU A 370 8.07 23.09 -8.83
C LEU A 370 7.26 22.05 -9.62
N LYS A 371 5.94 22.13 -9.48
CA LYS A 371 4.97 21.17 -10.00
C LYS A 371 4.81 21.28 -11.52
N SER A 372 4.64 22.49 -12.03
CA SER A 372 4.35 22.77 -13.44
C SER A 372 4.93 24.10 -13.93
N GLY A 373 5.08 24.24 -15.25
CA GLY A 373 5.85 25.34 -15.84
C GLY A 373 7.37 25.17 -15.70
N THR A 374 7.81 23.91 -15.63
CA THR A 374 9.20 23.50 -15.36
C THR A 374 10.06 23.53 -16.63
N GLY A 375 11.37 23.73 -16.48
CA GLY A 375 12.33 23.68 -17.59
C GLY A 375 12.59 22.25 -18.07
N THR A 376 12.48 21.26 -17.18
CA THR A 376 12.68 19.84 -17.51
C THR A 376 11.47 19.16 -18.13
N HIS A 377 10.30 19.82 -18.19
CA HIS A 377 9.01 19.23 -18.56
C HIS A 377 8.56 18.08 -17.62
N SER A 378 9.15 18.02 -16.43
CA SER A 378 8.82 17.09 -15.33
C SER A 378 8.76 17.86 -14.01
N THR A 379 8.22 17.30 -12.92
CA THR A 379 8.28 17.94 -11.60
C THR A 379 9.74 18.12 -11.17
N GLU A 380 10.12 19.32 -10.73
CA GLU A 380 11.50 19.67 -10.35
C GLU A 380 11.67 19.82 -8.83
N VAL A 381 12.84 19.43 -8.31
CA VAL A 381 13.25 19.60 -6.91
C VAL A 381 14.38 20.62 -6.82
N HIS A 382 14.18 21.62 -5.97
CA HIS A 382 15.08 22.74 -5.70
C HIS A 382 15.42 22.74 -4.20
N ILE A 383 16.69 22.60 -3.82
CA ILE A 383 17.11 22.53 -2.41
C ILE A 383 17.99 23.73 -2.09
N LEU A 384 17.55 24.58 -1.16
CA LEU A 384 18.29 25.76 -0.70
C LEU A 384 18.92 25.49 0.68
N SER A 385 20.21 25.80 0.80
CA SER A 385 21.04 25.43 1.93
C SER A 385 20.76 26.28 3.17
N ALA A 386 20.29 25.67 4.26
CA ALA A 386 20.09 26.39 5.53
C ALA A 386 21.41 26.95 6.08
N ALA A 387 22.52 26.23 5.88
CA ALA A 387 23.86 26.67 6.28
C ALA A 387 24.36 27.92 5.54
N SER A 388 23.74 28.27 4.40
CA SER A 388 23.99 29.50 3.64
C SER A 388 22.98 30.62 3.96
N ASN A 389 22.10 30.45 4.95
CA ASN A 389 20.88 31.25 5.13
C ASN A 389 20.01 31.28 3.87
N TYR A 390 19.87 30.12 3.19
CA TYR A 390 19.09 29.92 1.97
C TYR A 390 19.57 30.75 0.75
N GLN A 391 20.83 31.20 0.73
CA GLN A 391 21.43 31.97 -0.36
C GLN A 391 22.11 31.10 -1.45
N SER A 392 22.21 29.78 -1.25
CA SER A 392 22.76 28.86 -2.26
C SER A 392 21.91 27.62 -2.47
N PHE A 393 21.83 27.17 -3.72
CA PHE A 393 21.23 25.90 -4.08
C PHE A 393 22.23 24.75 -3.82
N ASN A 394 21.82 23.77 -3.01
CA ASN A 394 22.50 22.47 -2.87
C ASN A 394 22.17 21.53 -4.03
N LEU A 395 20.96 21.66 -4.61
CA LEU A 395 20.48 20.87 -5.74
C LEU A 395 19.42 21.64 -6.52
N HIS A 396 19.41 21.44 -7.83
CA HIS A 396 18.29 21.72 -8.72
C HIS A 396 18.24 20.59 -9.76
N THR A 397 17.12 19.88 -9.86
CA THR A 397 16.98 18.75 -10.80
C THR A 397 15.53 18.47 -11.18
N GLY A 398 15.29 18.03 -12.40
CA GLY A 398 14.04 17.38 -12.78
C GLY A 398 13.96 15.97 -12.22
N THR A 399 12.75 15.44 -12.06
CA THR A 399 12.49 14.07 -11.61
C THR A 399 11.85 13.22 -12.72
N PRO A 400 11.75 11.89 -12.55
CA PRO A 400 10.94 11.02 -13.40
C PRO A 400 9.42 11.22 -13.25
N LEU A 401 8.97 12.01 -12.27
CA LEU A 401 7.56 12.35 -12.11
C LEU A 401 7.19 13.46 -13.10
N GLU A 402 6.10 13.30 -13.84
CA GLU A 402 5.59 14.27 -14.80
C GLU A 402 5.25 15.63 -14.16
N GLN A 403 4.90 16.65 -14.97
CA GLN A 403 4.41 17.91 -14.39
C GLN A 403 3.09 17.66 -13.64
N THR A 404 3.03 18.14 -12.40
CA THR A 404 1.94 17.92 -11.45
C THR A 404 1.10 19.18 -11.24
N ASP A 405 -0.08 19.02 -10.65
CA ASP A 405 -1.05 20.10 -10.40
C ASP A 405 -1.54 20.12 -8.94
N ASP A 406 -2.74 20.63 -8.66
CA ASP A 406 -3.34 20.70 -7.31
C ASP A 406 -4.09 19.42 -6.88
N SER A 407 -4.04 18.34 -7.66
CA SER A 407 -4.30 16.97 -7.18
C SER A 407 -3.09 16.38 -6.44
N TRP A 408 -1.91 16.99 -6.58
CA TRP A 408 -0.67 16.53 -5.95
C TRP A 408 -0.28 17.35 -4.73
N GLU A 409 0.19 16.63 -3.71
CA GLU A 409 0.81 17.19 -2.50
C GLU A 409 2.20 16.59 -2.29
N PHE A 410 3.10 17.32 -1.64
CA PHE A 410 4.50 16.94 -1.52
C PHE A 410 5.02 17.12 -0.09
N ALA A 411 5.69 16.09 0.42
CA ALA A 411 6.39 16.10 1.70
C ALA A 411 7.81 15.51 1.54
N VAL A 412 8.68 15.76 2.51
CA VAL A 412 10.06 15.24 2.51
C VAL A 412 10.24 14.36 3.73
N ALA A 413 10.61 13.11 3.50
CA ALA A 413 10.85 12.12 4.55
C ALA A 413 12.14 12.39 5.34
N ALA A 414 12.31 11.75 6.50
CA ALA A 414 13.50 11.92 7.35
C ALA A 414 14.82 11.52 6.66
N ASN A 415 14.79 10.58 5.70
CA ASN A 415 15.93 10.21 4.84
C ASN A 415 16.15 11.17 3.66
N ARG A 416 15.38 12.27 3.61
CA ARG A 416 15.28 13.28 2.54
C ARG A 416 14.55 12.84 1.26
N ASP A 417 14.06 11.60 1.16
CA ASP A 417 13.28 11.18 -0.01
C ASP A 417 12.05 12.09 -0.20
N LEU A 418 11.75 12.42 -1.46
CA LEU A 418 10.57 13.20 -1.80
C LEU A 418 9.37 12.27 -1.89
N VAL A 419 8.32 12.57 -1.15
CA VAL A 419 7.05 11.86 -1.16
C VAL A 419 6.00 12.72 -1.84
N GLY A 420 5.60 12.35 -3.05
CA GLY A 420 4.45 12.90 -3.76
C GLY A 420 3.20 12.09 -3.46
N VAL A 421 2.10 12.75 -3.13
CA VAL A 421 0.80 12.13 -2.84
C VAL A 421 -0.19 12.57 -3.91
N HIS A 422 -0.68 11.63 -4.72
CA HIS A 422 -1.63 11.90 -5.79
C HIS A 422 -3.05 11.61 -5.28
N LYS A 423 -3.86 12.66 -5.15
CA LYS A 423 -5.14 12.59 -4.44
C LYS A 423 -6.28 11.96 -5.25
N ARG A 424 -6.35 12.24 -6.56
CA ARG A 424 -7.49 11.87 -7.44
C ARG A 424 -7.08 11.78 -8.90
N ASN A 425 -7.88 11.11 -9.73
CA ASN A 425 -7.55 10.68 -11.09
C ASN A 425 -6.36 9.71 -11.11
N THR A 426 -6.32 8.81 -10.13
CA THR A 426 -5.19 7.91 -9.90
C THR A 426 -5.33 6.59 -10.66
N GLY A 427 -4.21 5.91 -10.92
CA GLY A 427 -4.22 4.58 -11.55
C GLY A 427 -4.77 3.48 -10.63
N THR A 428 -4.79 3.72 -9.31
CA THR A 428 -5.30 2.76 -8.33
C THR A 428 -6.76 2.97 -7.90
N TYR A 429 -7.43 4.04 -8.37
CA TYR A 429 -8.73 4.51 -7.86
C TYR A 429 -8.75 4.66 -6.33
N SER A 430 -7.64 5.17 -5.79
CA SER A 430 -7.40 5.48 -4.38
C SER A 430 -6.27 6.51 -4.28
N THR A 431 -6.11 7.21 -3.17
CA THR A 431 -4.98 8.15 -3.01
C THR A 431 -3.65 7.38 -3.15
N GLU A 432 -2.76 7.80 -4.05
CA GLU A 432 -1.46 7.15 -4.29
C GLU A 432 -0.31 7.87 -3.59
N VAL A 433 0.71 7.11 -3.20
CA VAL A 433 2.01 7.62 -2.72
C VAL A 433 3.10 7.21 -3.69
N HIS A 434 3.92 8.19 -4.08
CA HIS A 434 5.08 8.05 -4.96
C HIS A 434 6.31 8.60 -4.24
N VAL A 435 7.34 7.78 -4.03
CA VAL A 435 8.55 8.14 -3.29
C VAL A 435 9.75 8.14 -4.23
N LEU A 436 10.44 9.27 -4.35
CA LEU A 436 11.63 9.47 -5.16
C LEU A 436 12.87 9.56 -4.26
N SER A 437 13.92 8.79 -4.56
CA SER A 437 15.03 8.65 -3.63
C SER A 437 16.01 9.83 -3.65
N ALA A 438 16.26 10.45 -2.50
CA ALA A 438 17.29 11.47 -2.37
C ALA A 438 18.70 10.89 -2.60
N ALA A 439 18.92 9.61 -2.33
CA ALA A 439 20.21 8.93 -2.49
C ALA A 439 20.71 8.89 -3.95
N ASN A 440 19.81 9.06 -4.93
CA ASN A 440 20.17 9.18 -6.35
C ASN A 440 19.73 10.53 -6.96
N ASN A 441 19.58 11.58 -6.16
CA ASN A 441 19.09 12.90 -6.59
C ASN A 441 17.69 12.85 -7.25
N TYR A 442 16.79 12.07 -6.67
CA TYR A 442 15.38 11.93 -7.09
C TYR A 442 15.20 11.41 -8.52
N GLN A 443 16.16 10.60 -9.00
CA GLN A 443 16.18 10.05 -10.36
C GLN A 443 15.53 8.67 -10.49
N SER A 444 15.09 8.05 -9.39
CA SER A 444 14.22 6.88 -9.45
C SER A 444 13.20 6.87 -8.31
N PHE A 445 12.08 6.21 -8.58
CA PHE A 445 11.14 5.83 -7.52
C PHE A 445 11.78 4.74 -6.65
N SER A 446 11.70 4.90 -5.32
CA SER A 446 11.96 3.85 -4.33
C SER A 446 10.67 3.12 -3.95
N MET A 447 9.52 3.79 -4.09
CA MET A 447 8.18 3.20 -3.93
C MET A 447 7.18 3.95 -4.82
N HIS A 448 6.18 3.25 -5.35
CA HIS A 448 4.93 3.85 -5.81
C HIS A 448 3.77 2.88 -5.59
N THR A 449 2.70 3.31 -4.92
CA THR A 449 1.58 2.44 -4.52
C THR A 449 0.33 3.22 -4.16
N GLY A 450 -0.84 2.63 -4.39
CA GLY A 450 -2.12 3.17 -3.92
C GLY A 450 -2.39 2.80 -2.46
N THR A 451 -2.88 3.76 -1.68
CA THR A 451 -3.20 3.60 -0.25
C THR A 451 -4.62 3.07 -0.03
N PRO A 452 -5.01 2.76 1.23
CA PRO A 452 -6.39 2.39 1.59
C PRO A 452 -7.33 3.60 1.70
N ILE A 453 -6.79 4.82 1.60
CA ILE A 453 -7.56 6.05 1.53
C ILE A 453 -8.09 6.13 0.09
N GLU A 454 -9.40 6.31 -0.07
CA GLU A 454 -10.04 6.50 -1.37
C GLU A 454 -9.49 7.75 -2.10
N GLU A 455 -9.98 8.06 -3.30
CA GLU A 455 -9.60 9.32 -3.94
C GLU A 455 -10.08 10.52 -3.11
N THR A 456 -9.24 11.54 -2.99
CA THR A 456 -9.41 12.68 -2.10
C THR A 456 -9.38 14.02 -2.86
N ASP A 457 -9.88 15.07 -2.21
CA ASP A 457 -10.09 16.39 -2.80
C ASP A 457 -9.35 17.49 -2.02
N GLN A 458 -9.90 18.71 -1.98
CA GLN A 458 -9.33 19.82 -1.21
C GLN A 458 -9.72 19.81 0.28
N SER A 459 -10.62 18.92 0.71
CA SER A 459 -10.90 18.69 2.14
C SER A 459 -9.79 17.91 2.85
N TRP A 460 -8.84 17.34 2.11
CA TRP A 460 -7.69 16.59 2.65
C TRP A 460 -6.37 17.35 2.48
N GLN A 461 -5.51 17.21 3.49
CA GLN A 461 -4.09 17.55 3.44
C GLN A 461 -3.26 16.33 3.85
N PHE A 462 -2.15 16.06 3.16
CA PHE A 462 -1.25 14.93 3.42
C PHE A 462 0.13 15.36 3.88
N LEU A 463 0.63 14.65 4.89
CA LEU A 463 1.93 14.85 5.53
C LEU A 463 2.64 13.50 5.64
N VAL A 464 3.94 13.52 5.91
CA VAL A 464 4.74 12.29 6.13
C VAL A 464 5.45 12.37 7.47
N SER A 465 5.24 11.37 8.32
CA SER A 465 5.85 11.29 9.64
C SER A 465 7.38 11.09 9.53
N ARG A 466 8.10 11.28 10.65
CA ARG A 466 9.53 10.95 10.72
C ARG A 466 9.80 9.46 10.45
N GLN A 467 8.84 8.61 10.80
CA GLN A 467 8.85 7.17 10.61
C GLN A 467 8.50 6.75 9.17
N ARG A 468 8.17 7.72 8.30
CA ARG A 468 7.71 7.59 6.90
C ARG A 468 6.24 7.20 6.74
N ASP A 469 5.43 7.21 7.80
CA ASP A 469 3.98 6.97 7.68
C ASP A 469 3.30 8.11 6.92
N LEU A 470 2.32 7.79 6.09
CA LEU A 470 1.44 8.79 5.49
C LEU A 470 0.42 9.24 6.54
N VAL A 471 0.38 10.54 6.80
CA VAL A 471 -0.59 11.17 7.71
C VAL A 471 -1.57 11.98 6.87
N GLY A 472 -2.78 11.46 6.70
CA GLY A 472 -3.91 12.16 6.07
C GLY A 472 -4.71 12.95 7.10
N VAL A 473 -4.85 14.25 6.90
CA VAL A 473 -5.69 15.14 7.70
C VAL A 473 -6.93 15.49 6.90
N LYS A 474 -8.10 15.01 7.33
CA LYS A 474 -9.38 15.37 6.73
C LYS A 474 -9.99 16.55 7.49
N LYS A 475 -10.03 17.71 6.83
CA LYS A 475 -10.42 19.00 7.39
C LYS A 475 -11.90 19.08 7.73
N ASN A 476 -12.77 18.66 6.80
CA ASN A 476 -14.22 18.79 6.90
C ASN A 476 -14.96 17.69 6.12
N GLY A 477 -16.29 17.65 6.23
CA GLY A 477 -17.12 16.57 5.70
C GLY A 477 -16.87 15.26 6.45
N THR A 478 -16.55 15.34 7.74
CA THR A 478 -16.02 14.23 8.54
C THR A 478 -17.12 13.41 9.23
N GLY A 479 -16.82 12.15 9.55
CA GLY A 479 -17.76 11.29 10.28
C GLY A 479 -17.89 11.73 11.74
N THR A 480 -16.81 12.27 12.31
CA THR A 480 -16.75 12.74 13.70
C THR A 480 -17.24 14.17 13.92
N ARG A 481 -17.47 14.96 12.85
CA ARG A 481 -17.72 16.41 12.90
C ARG A 481 -16.58 17.22 13.54
N SER A 482 -15.37 16.68 13.43
CA SER A 482 -14.10 17.29 13.84
C SER A 482 -13.11 17.20 12.68
N THR A 483 -11.96 17.85 12.75
CA THR A 483 -10.83 17.44 11.91
C THR A 483 -10.44 16.00 12.28
N GLU A 484 -10.24 15.12 11.29
CA GLU A 484 -9.84 13.71 11.49
C GLU A 484 -8.38 13.48 11.07
N VAL A 485 -7.68 12.61 11.80
CA VAL A 485 -6.32 12.16 11.49
C VAL A 485 -6.33 10.67 11.15
N HIS A 486 -5.71 10.36 10.01
CA HIS A 486 -5.61 9.03 9.43
C HIS A 486 -4.12 8.72 9.24
N ILE A 487 -3.60 7.63 9.79
CA ILE A 487 -2.22 7.19 9.62
C ILE A 487 -2.19 5.88 8.85
N VAL A 488 -1.37 5.82 7.81
CA VAL A 488 -1.10 4.64 7.00
C VAL A 488 0.41 4.38 7.02
N ASP A 489 0.81 3.25 7.59
CA ASP A 489 2.23 2.86 7.72
C ASP A 489 2.79 2.56 6.31
N LEU A 490 3.89 3.21 5.91
CA LEU A 490 4.56 2.95 4.62
C LEU A 490 5.83 2.09 4.83
N PRO A 491 6.16 1.18 3.89
CA PRO A 491 7.35 0.32 3.98
C PRO A 491 8.67 1.06 3.73
#